data_AF-V5H8Z3-F1
#
_entry.id   AF-V5H8Z3-F1
#
_cell.length_a   1.000
_cell.length_b   1.000
_cell.length_c   1.000
_cell.angle_alpha   90.00
_cell.angle_beta   90.00
_cell.angle_gamma   90.00
#
_symmetry.space_group_name_H-M   'P 1'
#
loop_
_entity.id
_entity.type
_entity.pdbx_description
1 polymer ?
#
loop_
_entity_poly.entity_id
_entity_poly.type
_entity_poly.pdbx_seq_one_letter_code
_entity_poly.pdbx_strand_id
1 'polypeptide(L)'
;MAADVAPVAIVSVFWVIVGAIVPWFIPKGSQRGTIQSMLVITSISCYMFWLCTYMSQIVPVGGPQPEQSHSGGHRSLLERKPPDSSHLYKVTK
;
A
#
# COMPACT_ATOMS: atom_id res chain seq x y z
N MET A 1 -0.08 14.71 -3.36
CA MET A 1 1.07 14.48 -2.46
C MET A 1 0.72 14.57 -0.97
N ALA A 2 -0.49 15.03 -0.59
CA ALA A 2 -0.93 15.04 0.81
C ALA A 2 -1.63 13.74 1.28
N ALA A 3 -1.86 12.76 0.39
CA ALA A 3 -2.44 11.47 0.76
C ALA A 3 -1.39 10.54 1.42
N ASP A 4 -0.12 10.65 1.03
CA ASP A 4 0.96 9.79 1.53
C ASP A 4 1.54 10.23 2.89
N VAL A 5 1.23 11.44 3.37
CA VAL A 5 1.67 11.86 4.71
C VAL A 5 0.89 11.17 5.82
N ALA A 6 -0.35 10.73 5.56
CA ALA A 6 -1.17 10.01 6.54
C ALA A 6 -0.52 8.70 7.00
N PRO A 7 -0.13 7.76 6.11
CA PRO A 7 0.53 6.53 6.54
C PRO A 7 1.89 6.78 7.20
N VAL A 8 2.65 7.77 6.73
CA VAL A 8 3.93 8.17 7.34
C VAL A 8 3.75 8.66 8.77
N ALA A 9 2.78 9.56 8.99
CA ALA A 9 2.50 10.09 10.32
C ALA A 9 1.97 9.01 11.29
N ILE A 10 1.09 8.13 10.83
CA ILE A 10 0.51 7.08 11.68
C ILE A 10 1.56 6.05 12.10
N VAL A 11 2.37 5.57 11.15
CA VAL A 11 3.37 4.51 11.42
C VAL A 11 4.52 5.06 12.28
N SER A 12 4.95 6.30 12.06
CA SER A 12 5.98 6.95 12.89
C SER A 12 5.52 7.15 14.33
N VAL A 13 4.31 7.69 14.54
CA VAL A 13 3.76 7.89 15.89
C VAL A 13 3.56 6.56 16.60
N PHE A 14 3.03 5.54 15.92
CA PHE A 14 2.84 4.21 16.49
C PHE A 14 4.16 3.60 17.00
N TRP A 15 5.21 3.57 16.17
CA TRP A 15 6.49 2.98 16.56
C TRP A 15 7.24 3.80 17.61
N VAL A 16 7.17 5.14 17.57
CA VAL A 16 7.74 5.99 18.62
C VAL A 16 7.08 5.71 19.96
N ILE A 17 5.76 5.56 20.00
CA ILE A 17 5.02 5.18 21.21
C ILE A 17 5.45 3.79 21.68
N VAL A 18 5.56 2.81 20.77
CA VAL A 18 6.00 1.44 21.12
C VAL A 18 7.42 1.43 21.68
N GLY A 19 8.36 2.14 21.05
CA GLY A 19 9.77 2.19 21.49
C GLY A 19 10.01 3.03 22.76
N ALA A 20 9.12 3.97 23.11
CA ALA A 20 9.30 4.86 24.25
C ALA A 20 8.39 4.54 25.46
N ILE A 21 7.10 4.25 25.22
CA ILE A 21 6.12 4.03 26.29
C ILE A 21 6.15 2.59 26.80
N VAL A 22 6.32 1.60 25.92
CA VAL A 22 6.31 0.18 26.32
C VAL A 22 7.48 -0.16 27.25
N PRO A 23 8.73 0.32 27.03
CA PRO A 23 9.83 0.09 27.96
C PRO A 23 9.59 0.66 29.36
N TRP A 24 8.84 1.75 29.47
CA TRP A 24 8.50 2.36 30.77
C TRP A 24 7.53 1.50 31.58
N PHE A 25 6.67 0.74 30.91
CA PHE A 25 5.66 -0.10 31.55
C PHE A 25 6.19 -1.46 32.06
N ILE A 26 7.46 -1.81 31.81
CA ILE A 26 8.00 -3.12 32.19
C ILE A 26 8.30 -3.18 33.71
N PRO A 27 7.68 -4.12 34.47
CA PRO A 27 7.88 -4.28 35.91
C PRO A 27 9.16 -5.04 36.31
N LYS A 28 9.51 -4.96 37.62
CA LYS A 28 10.69 -5.47 38.37
C LYS A 28 11.35 -6.81 37.93
N GLY A 29 11.96 -7.00 36.75
CA GLY A 29 12.56 -8.29 36.35
C GLY A 29 14.11 -8.37 36.35
N SER A 30 14.68 -9.53 36.63
CA SER A 30 16.14 -9.79 36.52
C SER A 30 16.70 -9.53 35.10
N GLN A 31 15.88 -9.71 34.06
CA GLN A 31 16.26 -9.58 32.64
C GLN A 31 15.69 -8.32 31.95
N ARG A 32 15.41 -7.26 32.71
CA ARG A 32 14.79 -6.02 32.22
C ARG A 32 15.52 -5.37 31.05
N GLY A 33 16.85 -5.27 31.14
CA GLY A 33 17.67 -4.60 30.13
C GLY A 33 17.59 -5.30 28.77
N THR A 34 17.55 -6.63 28.76
CA THR A 34 17.43 -7.43 27.54
C THR A 34 16.05 -7.26 26.90
N ILE A 35 14.97 -7.29 27.66
CA ILE A 35 13.61 -7.13 27.10
C ILE A 35 13.44 -5.71 26.57
N GLN A 36 13.94 -4.71 27.30
CA GLN A 36 13.91 -3.32 26.87
C GLN A 36 14.74 -3.09 25.59
N SER A 37 15.94 -3.66 25.50
CA SER A 37 16.77 -3.52 24.30
C SER A 37 16.15 -4.23 23.10
N MET A 38 15.59 -5.44 23.27
CA MET A 38 14.87 -6.17 22.23
C MET A 38 13.68 -5.36 21.68
N LEU A 39 12.88 -4.74 22.55
CA LEU A 39 11.76 -3.89 22.11
C LEU A 39 12.22 -2.64 21.36
N VAL A 40 13.29 -2.00 21.81
CA VAL A 40 13.84 -0.79 21.15
C VAL A 40 14.45 -1.14 19.79
N ILE A 41 15.26 -2.19 19.68
CA ILE A 41 15.87 -2.58 18.39
C ILE A 41 14.82 -3.06 17.39
N THR A 42 13.78 -3.78 17.84
CA THR A 42 12.67 -4.21 16.97
C THR A 42 11.88 -3.00 16.48
N SER A 43 11.63 -2.02 17.35
CA SER A 43 10.95 -0.79 16.95
C SER A 43 11.73 -0.02 15.88
N ILE A 44 13.05 0.07 16.02
CA ILE A 44 13.92 0.77 15.08
C ILE A 44 14.02 0.01 13.76
N SER A 45 14.18 -1.32 13.80
CA SER A 45 14.31 -2.14 12.59
C SER A 45 13.02 -2.16 11.77
N CYS A 46 11.86 -2.27 12.42
CA CYS A 46 10.56 -2.19 11.75
C CYS A 46 10.32 -0.81 11.14
N TYR A 47 10.71 0.27 11.83
CA TYR A 47 10.59 1.63 11.29
C TYR A 47 11.52 1.87 10.08
N MET A 48 12.79 1.43 10.17
CA MET A 48 13.76 1.50 9.07
C MET A 48 13.31 0.70 7.85
N PHE A 49 12.80 -0.52 8.04
CA PHE A 49 12.29 -1.35 6.94
C PHE A 49 11.11 -0.67 6.24
N TRP A 50 10.15 -0.16 7.02
CA TRP A 50 8.98 0.53 6.49
C TRP A 50 9.35 1.79 5.69
N LEU A 51 10.32 2.57 6.18
CA LEU A 51 10.81 3.75 5.47
C LEU A 51 11.50 3.36 4.15
N CYS A 52 12.23 2.25 4.14
CA CYS A 52 12.90 1.73 2.95
C CYS A 52 11.91 1.31 1.85
N THR A 53 10.83 0.60 2.21
CA THR A 53 9.78 0.20 1.24
C THR A 53 8.92 1.38 0.79
N TYR A 54 8.70 2.38 1.65
CA TYR A 54 8.07 3.63 1.27
C TYR A 54 8.93 4.40 0.26
N MET A 55 10.24 4.49 0.51
CA MET A 55 11.19 5.15 -0.40
C MET A 55 11.37 4.38 -1.73
N SER A 56 11.17 3.06 -1.75
CA SER A 56 11.26 2.30 -3.01
C SER A 56 10.06 2.55 -3.93
N GLN A 57 8.94 3.05 -3.40
CA GLN A 57 7.74 3.34 -4.19
C GLN A 57 7.76 4.74 -4.80
N ILE A 58 8.58 5.67 -4.28
CA ILE A 58 8.69 7.05 -4.79
C ILE A 58 9.64 7.22 -5.98
N VAL A 59 10.54 6.25 -6.22
CA VAL A 59 11.36 6.16 -7.44
C VAL A 59 10.82 5.00 -8.27
N PRO A 60 9.70 5.18 -8.99
CA PRO A 60 9.09 4.10 -9.76
C PRO A 60 10.02 3.68 -10.89
N VAL A 61 10.68 2.50 -10.76
CA VAL A 61 11.58 1.94 -11.78
C VAL A 61 10.88 0.96 -12.74
N GLY A 62 9.60 0.67 -12.49
CA GLY A 62 8.76 -0.17 -13.35
C GLY A 62 7.33 -0.21 -12.83
N GLY A 63 6.36 0.12 -13.68
CA GLY A 63 4.94 -0.09 -13.39
C GLY A 63 4.59 -1.58 -13.47
N PRO A 64 3.53 -2.03 -12.78
CA PRO A 64 3.01 -3.38 -12.96
C PRO A 64 2.72 -3.60 -14.44
N GLN A 65 3.49 -4.47 -15.10
CA GLN A 65 3.11 -4.99 -16.40
C GLN A 65 1.88 -5.84 -16.12
N PRO A 66 0.67 -5.47 -16.61
CA PRO A 66 -0.31 -6.51 -16.78
C PRO A 66 0.36 -7.50 -17.73
N GLU A 67 0.57 -8.74 -17.26
CA GLU A 67 0.65 -9.86 -18.18
C GLU A 67 -0.47 -9.60 -19.21
N GLN A 68 -0.09 -9.31 -20.44
CA GLN A 68 -1.02 -9.15 -21.53
C GLN A 68 -1.52 -10.54 -21.94
N SER A 69 -2.03 -11.30 -20.98
CA SER A 69 -2.87 -12.46 -21.23
C SER A 69 -4.29 -12.06 -20.88
N HIS A 70 -5.01 -11.62 -21.92
CA HIS A 70 -6.47 -11.53 -21.95
C HIS A 70 -7.14 -10.25 -21.41
N SER A 71 -6.62 -9.05 -21.68
CA SER A 71 -7.41 -7.81 -21.54
C SER A 71 -7.43 -6.97 -22.82
N GLY A 72 -7.47 -7.64 -23.98
CA GLY A 72 -7.80 -7.04 -25.29
C GLY A 72 -9.30 -7.05 -25.62
N GLY A 73 -10.16 -7.60 -24.76
CA GLY A 73 -11.59 -7.79 -25.04
C GLY A 73 -12.53 -6.71 -24.48
N HIS A 74 -12.19 -6.06 -23.36
CA HIS A 74 -13.13 -5.17 -22.66
C HIS A 74 -13.17 -3.73 -23.18
N ARG A 75 -12.08 -3.23 -23.77
CA ARG A 75 -12.03 -1.87 -24.33
C ARG A 75 -12.67 -1.77 -25.73
N SER A 76 -12.80 -2.89 -26.43
CA SER A 76 -13.37 -2.99 -27.77
C SER A 76 -14.90 -3.14 -27.78
N LEU A 77 -15.53 -3.43 -26.63
CA LEU A 77 -16.99 -3.54 -26.50
C LEU A 77 -17.68 -2.25 -26.04
N LEU A 78 -16.93 -1.30 -25.48
CA LEU A 78 -17.48 -0.01 -25.06
C LEU A 78 -17.43 1.06 -26.18
N GLU A 79 -16.58 0.86 -27.19
CA GLU A 79 -16.55 1.64 -28.45
C GLU A 79 -17.48 1.07 -29.54
N ARG A 80 -18.13 -0.08 -29.30
CA ARG A 80 -19.26 -0.53 -30.12
C ARG A 80 -20.50 0.26 -29.70
N LYS A 81 -20.58 1.54 -30.11
CA LYS A 81 -21.88 2.22 -30.20
C LYS A 81 -22.82 1.30 -31.01
N PRO A 82 -24.00 0.92 -30.47
CA PRO A 82 -24.89 0.02 -31.19
C PRO A 82 -25.25 0.66 -32.54
N PRO A 83 -25.26 -0.11 -33.65
CA PRO A 83 -25.71 0.40 -34.93
C PRO A 83 -27.15 0.92 -34.75
N ASP A 84 -27.37 2.14 -35.21
CA ASP A 84 -28.66 2.82 -35.24
C ASP A 84 -29.72 1.88 -35.83
N SER A 85 -30.59 1.36 -34.97
CA SER A 85 -31.63 0.38 -35.31
C SER A 85 -32.73 0.95 -36.21
N SER A 86 -32.66 2.24 -36.53
CA SER A 86 -33.53 2.91 -37.50
C SER A 86 -33.40 2.38 -38.93
N HIS A 87 -32.28 1.74 -39.28
CA HIS A 87 -32.10 1.16 -40.62
C HIS A 87 -32.57 -0.30 -40.73
N LEU A 88 -32.62 -1.04 -39.62
CA LEU A 88 -32.99 -2.46 -39.64
C LEU A 88 -34.51 -2.69 -39.70
N TYR A 89 -35.34 -1.70 -39.31
CA TYR A 89 -36.79 -1.84 -39.44
C TYR A 89 -37.31 -1.66 -40.88
N LYS A 90 -36.51 -1.13 -41.81
CA LYS A 90 -36.90 -0.94 -43.22
C LYS A 90 -36.57 -2.10 -44.14
N VAL A 91 -35.87 -3.12 -43.66
CA VAL A 91 -35.49 -4.31 -44.45
C VAL A 91 -36.45 -5.49 -44.21
N THR A 92 -37.26 -5.44 -43.15
CA THR A 92 -38.15 -6.55 -42.74
C THR A 92 -39.64 -6.28 -43.00
N LYS A 93 -39.98 -5.24 -43.76
CA LYS A 93 -41.31 -4.99 -44.32
C LYS A 93 -41.21 -4.71 -45.80
#